data_AF-A0A6S7KDV9-F1
#
_entry.id   AF-A0A6S7KDV9-F1
#
_cell.length_a   1.000
_cell.length_b   1.000
_cell.length_c   1.000
_cell.angle_alpha   90.00
_cell.angle_beta   90.00
_cell.angle_gamma   90.00
#
_symmetry.space_group_name_H-M   'P 1'
#
loop_
_entity.id
_entity.type
_entity.pdbx_description
1 polymer ?
#
loop_
_entity_poly.entity_id
_entity_poly.type
_entity_poly.pdbx_seq_one_letter_code
_entity_poly.pdbx_strand_id
1 'polypeptide(L)'
;MVNTGFYVGWIDNWGLPFQRKNSTAISQALDKLLSMNASVNIYMFEGGSNFGFNNGATWALLYLPVLTSYDYDAPLSEAGDPTEKYFAIRNVIFKYLPQPPGPVPPALPKYEYGKVYLKK
;
A
#
# COMPACT_ATOMS: atom_id res chain seq x y z
N MET A 1 -11.41 20.10 7.65
CA MET A 1 -9.95 19.84 7.51
C MET A 1 -9.75 18.77 6.46
N VAL A 2 -8.68 18.82 5.66
CA VAL A 2 -8.42 17.81 4.61
C VAL A 2 -6.96 17.37 4.66
N ASN A 3 -6.71 16.06 4.65
CA ASN A 3 -5.40 15.47 4.42
C ASN A 3 -5.41 14.73 3.07
N THR A 4 -4.70 15.26 2.08
CA THR A 4 -4.68 14.73 0.71
C THR A 4 -3.69 13.59 0.50
N GLY A 5 -2.82 13.30 1.48
CA GLY A 5 -1.75 12.31 1.38
C GLY A 5 -1.48 11.64 2.72
N PHE A 6 -2.44 10.89 3.22
CA PHE A 6 -2.25 10.09 4.43
C PHE A 6 -1.40 8.87 4.09
N TYR A 7 -0.10 8.99 4.36
CA TYR A 7 0.91 7.99 3.99
C TYR A 7 0.88 6.75 4.89
N VAL A 8 0.27 5.68 4.39
CA VAL A 8 0.11 4.39 5.10
C VAL A 8 1.29 3.44 4.96
N GLY A 9 2.22 3.78 4.08
CA GLY A 9 3.54 3.17 3.95
C GLY A 9 4.52 4.16 3.31
N TRP A 10 5.47 3.69 2.49
CA TRP A 10 6.44 4.55 1.80
C TRP A 10 7.05 3.89 0.57
N ILE A 11 7.76 4.69 -0.24
CA ILE A 11 8.49 4.21 -1.42
C ILE A 11 9.76 3.45 -1.04
N ASP A 12 10.11 2.44 -1.84
CA ASP A 12 11.31 1.63 -1.70
C ASP A 12 12.36 1.96 -2.76
N ASN A 13 13.64 1.90 -2.37
CA ASN A 13 14.77 2.15 -3.26
C ASN A 13 15.69 0.93 -3.35
N TRP A 14 16.35 0.77 -4.50
CA TRP A 14 17.33 -0.30 -4.69
C TRP A 14 18.46 -0.24 -3.66
N GLY A 15 18.78 -1.40 -3.06
CA GLY A 15 19.85 -1.54 -2.09
C GLY A 15 19.50 -1.09 -0.66
N LEU A 16 18.27 -0.63 -0.41
CA LEU A 16 17.80 -0.26 0.93
C LEU A 16 16.78 -1.29 1.48
N PRO A 17 16.61 -1.37 2.81
CA PRO A 17 15.56 -2.18 3.41
C PRO A 17 14.16 -1.69 3.01
N PHE A 18 13.24 -2.64 2.88
CA PHE A 18 11.83 -2.34 2.60
C PHE A 18 11.20 -1.48 3.69
N GLN A 19 10.51 -0.43 3.28
CA GLN A 19 9.78 0.47 4.14
C GLN A 19 8.47 -0.18 4.57
N ARG A 20 8.26 -0.25 5.88
CA ARG A 20 7.05 -0.82 6.48
C ARG A 20 6.53 0.09 7.59
N LYS A 21 5.22 0.23 7.70
CA LYS A 21 4.52 0.98 8.75
C LYS A 21 3.52 0.08 9.46
N ASN A 22 3.52 0.18 10.77
CA ASN A 22 2.67 -0.63 11.63
C ASN A 22 1.17 -0.34 11.41
N SER A 23 0.38 -1.39 11.16
CA SER A 23 -1.06 -1.30 10.91
C SER A 23 -1.85 -0.64 12.05
N THR A 24 -1.48 -0.94 13.31
CA THR A 24 -2.14 -0.34 14.49
C THR A 24 -1.92 1.16 14.52
N ALA A 25 -0.67 1.62 14.34
CA ALA A 25 -0.36 3.04 14.33
C ALA A 25 -1.10 3.79 13.21
N ILE A 26 -1.17 3.20 12.00
CA ILE A 26 -1.93 3.76 10.88
C ILE A 26 -3.43 3.83 11.20
N SER A 27 -4.02 2.77 11.74
CA SER A 27 -5.45 2.75 12.08
C SER A 27 -5.81 3.78 13.15
N GLN A 28 -4.97 3.96 14.18
CA GLN A 28 -5.16 4.97 15.23
C GLN A 28 -5.05 6.40 14.69
N ALA A 29 -4.09 6.65 13.79
CA ALA A 29 -3.93 7.95 13.15
C ALA A 29 -5.14 8.29 12.25
N LEU A 30 -5.65 7.29 11.51
CA LEU A 30 -6.86 7.46 10.71
C LEU A 30 -8.08 7.77 11.60
N ASP A 31 -8.27 7.02 12.68
CA ASP A 31 -9.38 7.23 13.62
C ASP A 31 -9.36 8.64 14.21
N LYS A 32 -8.17 9.13 14.59
CA LYS A 32 -7.98 10.50 15.05
C LYS A 32 -8.40 11.53 14.00
N LEU A 33 -7.99 11.37 12.73
CA LEU A 33 -8.38 12.30 11.66
C LEU A 33 -9.90 12.30 11.44
N LEU A 34 -10.51 11.12 11.39
CA LEU A 34 -11.96 11.00 11.15
C LEU A 34 -12.80 11.53 12.32
N SER A 35 -12.37 11.31 13.56
CA SER A 35 -13.03 11.90 14.76
C SER A 35 -13.05 13.43 14.75
N MET A 36 -12.13 14.08 14.03
CA MET A 36 -12.06 15.52 13.85
C MET A 36 -12.87 16.02 12.64
N ASN A 37 -13.71 15.16 12.05
CA ASN A 37 -14.44 15.42 10.81
C ASN A 37 -13.52 15.87 9.65
N ALA A 38 -12.29 15.32 9.62
CA ALA A 38 -11.36 15.57 8.52
C ALA A 38 -11.63 14.61 7.36
N SER A 39 -11.56 15.13 6.13
CA SER A 39 -11.52 14.29 4.93
C SER A 39 -10.09 13.80 4.70
N VAL A 40 -9.93 12.54 4.30
CA VAL A 40 -8.62 11.90 4.14
C VAL A 40 -8.54 11.16 2.82
N ASN A 41 -7.43 11.31 2.11
CA ASN A 41 -7.04 10.45 0.99
C ASN A 41 -5.88 9.54 1.42
N ILE A 42 -6.07 8.23 1.31
CA ILE A 42 -5.10 7.20 1.72
C ILE A 42 -4.08 7.01 0.60
N TYR A 43 -2.82 7.36 0.85
CA TYR A 43 -1.74 7.23 -0.11
C TYR A 43 -0.73 6.16 0.35
N MET A 44 -0.54 5.05 -0.35
CA MET A 44 -1.39 4.46 -1.39
C MET A 44 -2.39 3.47 -0.75
N PHE A 45 -3.60 3.38 -1.29
CA PHE A 45 -4.53 2.31 -0.90
C PHE A 45 -4.17 0.97 -1.55
N GLU A 46 -3.75 1.02 -2.81
CA GLU A 46 -3.06 -0.02 -3.58
C GLU A 46 -1.96 0.70 -4.35
N GLY A 47 -0.73 0.21 -4.28
CA GLY A 47 0.39 0.84 -4.97
C GLY A 47 0.66 0.24 -6.36
N GLY A 48 0.70 -1.09 -6.47
CA GLY A 48 0.92 -1.79 -7.74
C GLY A 48 2.38 -1.85 -8.17
N SER A 49 2.65 -1.62 -9.47
CA SER A 49 3.97 -1.84 -10.08
C SER A 49 4.38 -0.71 -11.03
N ASN A 50 5.66 -0.36 -11.02
CA ASN A 50 6.32 0.51 -11.99
C ASN A 50 6.85 -0.32 -13.17
N PHE A 51 5.99 -0.69 -14.11
CA PHE A 51 6.42 -1.50 -15.27
C PHE A 51 7.39 -0.77 -16.20
N GLY A 52 8.27 -1.54 -16.85
CA GLY A 52 9.22 -1.02 -17.83
C GLY A 52 10.20 -0.03 -17.20
N PHE A 53 10.24 1.19 -17.72
CA PHE A 53 11.11 2.28 -17.26
C PHE A 53 10.32 3.42 -16.60
N ASN A 54 9.14 3.11 -16.05
CA ASN A 54 8.30 4.12 -15.39
C ASN A 54 8.69 4.39 -13.93
N ASN A 55 9.74 3.73 -13.41
CA ASN A 55 10.19 3.99 -12.05
C ASN A 55 10.85 5.37 -11.94
N GLY A 56 10.57 6.05 -10.82
CA GLY A 56 11.26 7.28 -10.47
C GLY A 56 12.61 7.04 -9.81
N ALA A 57 13.16 8.11 -9.25
CA ALA A 57 14.28 8.09 -8.33
C ALA A 57 14.12 9.18 -7.28
N THR A 58 14.64 8.93 -6.10
CA THR A 58 14.79 9.95 -5.06
C THR A 58 16.22 10.49 -5.08
N TRP A 59 16.37 11.78 -4.84
CA TRP A 59 17.68 12.40 -4.65
C TRP A 59 17.83 12.76 -3.17
N ALA A 60 18.84 12.20 -2.53
CA ALA A 60 19.24 12.56 -1.17
C ALA A 60 20.75 12.88 -1.16
N LEU A 61 21.55 12.15 -0.38
CA LEU A 61 23.02 12.22 -0.45
C LEU A 61 23.58 11.52 -1.70
N LEU A 62 22.79 10.62 -2.31
CA LEU A 62 23.08 9.95 -3.56
C LEU A 62 21.80 9.76 -4.39
N TYR A 63 21.97 9.38 -5.66
CA TYR A 63 20.87 8.95 -6.53
C TYR A 63 20.34 7.59 -6.07
N LEU A 64 19.06 7.54 -5.72
CA LEU A 64 18.40 6.34 -5.23
C LEU A 64 17.26 5.96 -6.19
N PRO A 65 17.45 5.00 -7.12
CA PRO A 65 16.40 4.57 -8.00
C PRO A 65 15.30 3.84 -7.23
N VAL A 66 14.04 4.17 -7.50
CA VAL A 66 12.87 3.49 -6.91
C VAL A 66 12.72 2.10 -7.52
N LEU A 67 12.26 1.13 -6.72
CA LEU A 67 12.06 -0.24 -7.19
C LEU A 67 10.97 -0.34 -8.27
N THR A 68 11.00 -1.45 -9.01
CA THR A 68 9.90 -1.85 -9.89
C THR A 68 8.63 -2.11 -9.10
N SER A 69 8.73 -2.79 -7.94
CA SER A 69 7.60 -2.93 -7.04
C SER A 69 7.19 -1.56 -6.48
N TYR A 70 5.90 -1.25 -6.57
CA TYR A 70 5.31 -0.11 -5.89
C TYR A 70 4.32 -0.57 -4.82
N ASP A 71 4.55 -1.74 -4.20
CA ASP A 71 3.72 -2.31 -3.12
C ASP A 71 3.39 -1.29 -2.03
N TYR A 72 4.36 -0.41 -1.72
CA TYR A 72 4.23 0.72 -0.82
C TYR A 72 3.96 0.33 0.63
N ASP A 73 3.91 -0.97 0.99
CA ASP A 73 3.28 -1.45 2.22
C ASP A 73 1.83 -0.95 2.34
N ALA A 74 1.13 -0.89 1.20
CA ALA A 74 -0.24 -0.42 1.11
C ALA A 74 -1.24 -1.41 1.74
N PRO A 75 -2.47 -0.98 2.03
CA PRO A 75 -3.55 -1.85 2.48
C PRO A 75 -3.79 -3.04 1.54
N LEU A 76 -3.74 -2.83 0.24
CA LEU A 76 -3.64 -3.90 -0.76
C LEU A 76 -2.18 -4.03 -1.20
N SER A 77 -1.70 -5.27 -1.26
CA SER A 77 -0.34 -5.56 -1.78
C SER A 77 -0.21 -5.19 -3.26
N GLU A 78 1.01 -5.25 -3.81
CA GLU A 78 1.29 -5.07 -5.25
C GLU A 78 0.39 -5.93 -6.15
N ALA A 79 -0.01 -7.13 -5.71
CA ALA A 79 -0.88 -8.02 -6.47
C ALA A 79 -2.38 -7.86 -6.16
N GLY A 80 -2.77 -6.83 -5.40
CA GLY A 80 -4.15 -6.55 -5.00
C GLY A 80 -4.66 -7.35 -3.80
N ASP A 81 -3.80 -8.13 -3.14
CA ASP A 81 -4.22 -8.99 -2.03
C ASP A 81 -4.53 -8.16 -0.76
N PRO A 82 -5.71 -8.33 -0.13
CA PRO A 82 -6.04 -7.64 1.13
C PRO A 82 -5.11 -8.04 2.28
N THR A 83 -4.47 -7.06 2.90
CA THR A 83 -3.54 -7.28 4.02
C THR A 83 -4.22 -7.10 5.39
N GLU A 84 -3.52 -7.41 6.48
CA GLU A 84 -3.94 -7.03 7.83
C GLU A 84 -4.24 -5.53 7.97
N LYS A 85 -3.46 -4.69 7.26
CA LYS A 85 -3.64 -3.24 7.25
C LYS A 85 -4.94 -2.81 6.57
N TYR A 86 -5.35 -3.50 5.52
CA TYR A 86 -6.67 -3.31 4.90
C TYR A 86 -7.79 -3.53 5.91
N PHE A 87 -7.77 -4.65 6.63
CA PHE A 87 -8.82 -4.95 7.61
C PHE A 87 -8.81 -3.96 8.79
N ALA A 88 -7.62 -3.54 9.26
CA ALA A 88 -7.51 -2.54 10.32
C ALA A 88 -8.10 -1.18 9.91
N ILE A 89 -7.78 -0.69 8.70
CA ILE A 89 -8.31 0.56 8.16
C ILE A 89 -9.82 0.47 7.94
N ARG A 90 -10.29 -0.63 7.33
CA ARG A 90 -11.72 -0.88 7.09
C ARG A 90 -12.53 -0.82 8.38
N ASN A 91 -12.03 -1.45 9.45
CA ASN A 91 -12.70 -1.44 10.75
C ASN A 91 -12.80 -0.03 11.36
N VAL A 92 -11.80 0.84 11.14
CA VAL A 92 -11.87 2.24 11.56
C VAL A 92 -12.92 3.01 10.76
N ILE A 93 -12.95 2.86 9.44
CA ILE A 93 -13.92 3.55 8.58
C ILE A 93 -15.36 3.21 8.99
N PHE A 94 -15.63 1.97 9.39
CA PHE A 94 -16.97 1.53 9.81
C PHE A 94 -17.46 2.10 11.13
N LYS A 95 -16.58 2.75 11.92
CA LYS A 95 -17.02 3.56 13.05
C LYS A 95 -17.76 4.83 12.62
N TYR A 96 -17.50 5.30 11.39
CA TYR A 96 -17.99 6.59 10.87
C TYR A 96 -18.97 6.44 9.71
N LEU A 97 -18.93 5.32 8.98
CA LEU A 97 -19.75 5.06 7.80
C LEU A 97 -20.38 3.66 7.86
N PRO A 98 -21.56 3.45 7.26
CA PRO A 98 -22.17 2.13 7.22
C PRO A 98 -21.31 1.13 6.44
N GLN A 99 -21.27 -0.10 6.92
CA GLN A 99 -20.57 -1.20 6.23
C GLN A 99 -21.31 -1.57 4.94
N PRO A 100 -20.63 -1.66 3.79
CA PRO A 100 -21.22 -2.19 2.56
C PRO A 100 -21.52 -3.69 2.70
N PRO A 101 -22.58 -4.20 2.05
CA PRO A 101 -22.91 -5.61 2.07
C PRO A 101 -21.92 -6.45 1.26
N GLY A 102 -21.82 -7.74 1.60
CA GLY A 102 -21.02 -8.72 0.88
C GLY A 102 -19.62 -8.95 1.47
N PRO A 103 -18.98 -10.06 1.09
CA PRO A 103 -17.63 -10.38 1.51
C PRO A 103 -16.60 -9.50 0.78
N VAL A 104 -15.41 -9.38 1.37
CA VAL A 104 -14.25 -8.83 0.68
C VAL A 104 -13.82 -9.83 -0.39
N PRO A 105 -13.57 -9.42 -1.66
CA PRO A 105 -13.02 -10.30 -2.67
C PRO A 105 -11.71 -10.94 -2.19
N PRO A 106 -11.52 -12.26 -2.36
CA PRO A 106 -10.29 -12.92 -1.93
C PRO A 106 -9.11 -12.51 -2.84
N ALA A 107 -7.90 -12.74 -2.32
CA ALA A 107 -6.69 -12.71 -3.12
C ALA A 107 -6.81 -13.63 -4.36
N LEU A 108 -6.35 -13.16 -5.51
CA LEU A 108 -6.36 -13.98 -6.73
C LEU A 108 -5.38 -15.15 -6.60
N PRO A 109 -5.70 -16.34 -7.16
CA PRO A 109 -4.79 -17.48 -7.14
C PRO A 109 -3.42 -17.12 -7.72
N LYS A 110 -2.35 -17.52 -7.04
CA LYS A 110 -0.97 -17.40 -7.53
C LYS A 110 -0.49 -18.78 -7.95
N TYR A 111 0.24 -18.86 -9.07
CA TYR A 111 0.66 -20.13 -9.66
C TYR A 111 2.18 -20.20 -9.82
N GLU A 112 2.76 -21.32 -9.41
CA GLU A 112 4.18 -21.61 -9.61
C GLU A 112 4.37 -22.39 -10.93
N TYR A 113 4.67 -21.68 -12.01
CA TYR A 113 4.81 -22.27 -13.36
C TYR A 113 6.01 -23.23 -13.50
N GLY A 114 6.92 -23.25 -12.53
CA GLY A 114 8.14 -24.05 -12.58
C GLY A 114 9.26 -23.41 -13.41
N LYS A 115 10.29 -24.21 -13.72
CA LYS A 115 11.52 -23.73 -14.36
C LYS A 115 11.34 -23.59 -15.87
N VAL A 116 11.78 -22.45 -16.41
CA VAL A 116 11.85 -22.19 -17.85
C VAL A 116 13.33 -22.04 -18.24
N TYR A 117 13.82 -22.90 -19.14
CA TYR A 117 15.21 -22.86 -19.62
C TYR A 117 15.32 -21.95 -20.84
N LEU A 118 16.18 -20.93 -20.75
CA LEU A 118 16.42 -19.99 -21.85
C LEU A 118 17.53 -20.52 -22.75
N LYS A 119 17.35 -20.37 -24.07
CA LYS A 119 18.42 -20.56 -25.06
C LYS A 119 18.97 -19.20 -25.44
N LYS A 120 20.29 -19.13 -25.59
CA LYS A 120 20.99 -17.96 -26.12
C LYS A 120 20.83 -17.90 -27.63
#